data_AF-A0A941NFG2-F1
#
_entry.id   AF-A0A941NFG2-F1
#
_cell.length_a   1.000
_cell.length_b   1.000
_cell.length_c   1.000
_cell.angle_alpha   90.00
_cell.angle_beta   90.00
_cell.angle_gamma   90.00
#
_symmetry.space_group_name_H-M   'P 1'
#
loop_
_entity.id
_entity.type
_entity.pdbx_description
1 polymer ?
#
loop_
_entity_poly.entity_id
_entity_poly.type
_entity_poly.pdbx_seq_one_letter_code
_entity_poly.pdbx_strand_id
1 'polypeptide(L)'
;GQVTGALIDAQKQHASGGPLAEAIDWNRKLWRTLASDCLDDRNQLPREVRAQIVSLSLWVSKYSKQVTRTGAPMDPLIEVNRTIMQGLQGAA
;
A
#
# COMPACT_ATOMS: atom_id res chain seq x y z
N GLY A 1 -7.33 -2.63 -8.23
CA GLY A 1 -7.77 -2.71 -6.83
C GLY A 1 -8.39 -1.39 -6.39
N GLN A 2 -9.50 -1.44 -5.65
CA GLN A 2 -10.25 -0.24 -5.21
C GLN A 2 -9.37 0.73 -4.39
N VAL A 3 -8.47 0.21 -3.55
CA VAL A 3 -7.50 1.01 -2.77
C VAL A 3 -6.55 1.81 -3.66
N THR A 4 -6.01 1.18 -4.72
CA THR A 4 -5.16 1.87 -5.69
C THR A 4 -5.94 2.90 -6.49
N GLY A 5 -7.22 2.63 -6.79
CA GLY A 5 -8.13 3.59 -7.39
C GLY A 5 -8.29 4.84 -6.53
N ALA A 6 -8.53 4.67 -5.23
CA ALA A 6 -8.66 5.79 -4.30
C ALA A 6 -7.40 6.68 -4.23
N LEU A 7 -6.20 6.09 -4.26
CA LEU A 7 -4.95 6.87 -4.35
C LEU A 7 -4.86 7.65 -5.67
N ILE A 8 -5.21 7.04 -6.80
CA ILE A 8 -5.19 7.69 -8.11
C ILE A 8 -6.21 8.84 -8.16
N ASP A 9 -7.41 8.63 -7.61
CA ASP A 9 -8.46 9.64 -7.60
C ASP A 9 -8.08 10.82 -6.70
N ALA A 10 -7.55 10.55 -5.51
CA ALA A 10 -6.98 11.57 -4.64
C ALA A 10 -5.84 12.35 -5.33
N GLN A 11 -5.04 11.70 -6.18
CA GLN A 11 -3.95 12.34 -6.92
C GLN A 11 -4.50 13.30 -7.98
N LYS A 12 -5.43 12.81 -8.81
CA LYS A 12 -6.06 13.57 -9.89
C LYS A 12 -6.83 14.78 -9.36
N GLN A 13 -7.44 14.65 -8.19
CA GLN A 13 -8.19 15.72 -7.55
C GLN A 13 -7.29 16.68 -6.74
N HIS A 14 -5.98 16.45 -6.69
CA HIS A 14 -5.05 17.18 -5.83
C HIS A 14 -5.54 17.27 -4.38
N ALA A 15 -6.05 16.13 -3.87
CA ALA A 15 -6.68 16.06 -2.56
C ALA A 15 -5.71 16.50 -1.45
N SER A 16 -6.27 17.18 -0.44
CA SER A 16 -5.56 17.63 0.75
C SER A 16 -6.44 17.44 1.99
N GLY A 17 -5.87 17.58 3.19
CA GLY A 17 -6.63 17.45 4.43
C GLY A 17 -7.30 16.08 4.59
N GLY A 18 -8.59 16.08 4.94
CA GLY A 18 -9.39 14.87 5.20
C GLY A 18 -9.38 13.86 4.04
N PRO A 19 -9.78 14.26 2.81
CA PRO A 19 -9.78 13.37 1.65
C PRO A 19 -8.44 12.69 1.36
N LEU A 20 -7.33 13.43 1.50
CA LEU A 20 -5.99 12.85 1.37
C LEU A 20 -5.70 11.84 2.48
N ALA A 21 -6.01 12.20 3.73
CA ALA A 21 -5.78 11.34 4.88
C ALA A 21 -6.58 10.03 4.78
N GLU A 22 -7.81 10.08 4.28
CA GLU A 22 -8.67 8.91 4.07
C GLU A 22 -8.09 7.94 3.03
N ALA A 23 -7.72 8.44 1.84
CA ALA A 23 -7.12 7.62 0.80
C ALA A 23 -5.81 6.96 1.28
N ILE A 24 -4.98 7.72 1.99
CA ILE A 24 -3.72 7.23 2.55
C ILE A 24 -3.94 6.21 3.68
N ASP A 25 -4.88 6.46 4.59
CA ASP A 25 -5.19 5.51 5.66
C ASP A 25 -5.78 4.20 5.12
N TRP A 26 -6.61 4.26 4.08
CA TRP A 26 -7.12 3.06 3.43
C TRP A 26 -5.98 2.22 2.84
N ASN A 27 -5.02 2.86 2.16
CA ASN A 27 -3.83 2.16 1.67
C ASN A 27 -3.00 1.55 2.81
N ARG A 28 -2.78 2.29 3.90
CA ARG A 28 -2.07 1.75 5.07
C ARG A 28 -2.79 0.57 5.70
N LYS A 29 -4.13 0.62 5.80
CA LYS A 29 -4.95 -0.47 6.34
C LYS A 29 -4.76 -1.73 5.53
N LEU A 30 -4.82 -1.65 4.20
CA LEU A 30 -4.55 -2.79 3.31
C LEU A 30 -3.19 -3.43 3.63
N TRP A 31 -2.13 -2.62 3.63
CA TRP A 31 -0.78 -3.12 3.84
C TRP A 31 -0.54 -3.68 5.23
N ARG A 32 -1.17 -3.12 6.27
CA ARG A 32 -1.14 -3.71 7.62
C ARG A 32 -1.85 -5.06 7.68
N THR A 33 -3.00 -5.20 7.02
CA THR A 33 -3.71 -6.47 6.96
C THR A 33 -2.88 -7.53 6.28
N LEU A 34 -2.26 -7.22 5.13
CA LEU A 34 -1.37 -8.13 4.41
C LEU A 34 -0.16 -8.54 5.26
N ALA A 35 0.47 -7.60 5.97
CA ALA A 35 1.57 -7.90 6.86
C ALA A 35 1.15 -8.78 8.05
N SER A 36 0.00 -8.50 8.65
CA SER A 36 -0.56 -9.31 9.74
C SER A 36 -0.81 -10.74 9.29
N ASP A 37 -1.39 -10.93 8.10
CA ASP A 37 -1.63 -12.24 7.51
C ASP A 37 -0.30 -12.96 7.21
N CYS A 38 0.71 -12.24 6.72
CA CYS A 38 2.05 -12.80 6.49
C CYS A 38 2.82 -13.12 7.77
N LEU A 39 2.39 -12.63 8.94
CA LEU A 39 2.99 -12.99 10.23
C LEU A 39 2.32 -14.21 10.87
N ASP A 40 1.13 -14.61 10.41
CA ASP A 40 0.47 -15.83 10.86
C ASP A 40 1.20 -17.07 10.34
N ASP A 41 1.44 -18.04 11.21
CA ASP A 41 2.13 -19.30 10.87
C ASP A 41 1.32 -20.19 9.92
N ARG A 42 0.00 -19.96 9.80
CA ARG A 42 -0.88 -20.67 8.87
C ARG A 42 -0.79 -20.12 7.45
N ASN A 43 -0.09 -18.99 7.23
CA ASN A 43 0.08 -18.42 5.91
C ASN A 43 0.92 -19.36 5.01
N GLN A 44 0.38 -19.67 3.84
CA GLN A 44 0.96 -20.67 2.92
C GLN A 44 2.00 -20.09 1.96
N LEU A 45 2.25 -18.78 2.00
CA LEU A 45 3.28 -18.17 1.16
C LEU A 45 4.68 -18.57 1.63
N PRO A 46 5.65 -18.69 0.70
CA PRO A 46 7.05 -18.90 1.08
C PRO A 46 7.53 -17.83 2.07
N ARG A 47 8.36 -18.23 3.04
CA ARG A 47 8.88 -17.34 4.09
C ARG A 47 9.52 -16.06 3.54
N GLU A 48 10.20 -16.17 2.40
CA GLU A 48 10.81 -15.02 1.74
C GLU A 48 9.76 -14.01 1.22
N VAL A 49 8.70 -14.48 0.58
CA VAL A 49 7.60 -13.64 0.08
C VAL A 49 6.90 -12.96 1.25
N ARG A 50 6.63 -13.70 2.33
CA ARG A 50 6.07 -13.15 3.57
C ARG A 50 6.93 -12.02 4.13
N ALA A 51 8.25 -12.22 4.20
CA ALA A 51 9.19 -11.20 4.67
C ALA A 51 9.21 -9.95 3.78
N GLN A 52 9.13 -10.12 2.45
CA GLN A 52 9.06 -9.01 1.50
C GLN A 52 7.77 -8.19 1.69
N ILE A 53 6.61 -8.85 1.86
CA ILE A 53 5.32 -8.17 2.11
C ILE A 53 5.38 -7.37 3.43
N VAL A 54 5.94 -7.97 4.49
CA VAL A 54 6.13 -7.27 5.77
C VAL A 54 7.04 -6.04 5.59
N SER A 55 8.16 -6.17 4.90
CA SER A 55 9.08 -5.05 4.62
C SER A 55 8.39 -3.92 3.83
N LEU A 56 7.64 -4.26 2.78
CA LEU A 56 6.86 -3.30 2.01
C LEU A 56 5.81 -2.58 2.87
N SER A 57 5.13 -3.29 3.78
CA SER A 57 4.14 -2.68 4.67
C SER A 57 4.75 -1.63 5.61
N LEU A 58 5.99 -1.85 6.07
CA LEU A 58 6.74 -0.91 6.90
C LEU A 58 7.13 0.31 6.08
N TRP A 59 7.62 0.10 4.86
CA TRP A 59 7.95 1.19 3.94
C TRP A 59 6.71 2.03 3.59
N VAL A 60 5.59 1.40 3.23
CA VAL A 60 4.31 2.08 2.95
C VAL A 60 3.89 2.91 4.16
N SER A 61 3.93 2.35 5.36
CA SER A 61 3.58 3.06 6.58
C SER A 61 4.46 4.30 6.83
N LYS A 62 5.76 4.23 6.51
CA LYS A 62 6.69 5.36 6.60
C LYS A 62 6.41 6.40 5.52
N TYR A 63 6.27 5.99 4.27
CA TYR A 63 6.08 6.88 3.13
C TYR A 63 4.71 7.57 3.16
N SER A 64 3.66 6.86 3.56
CA SER A 64 2.33 7.47 3.78
C SER A 64 2.37 8.63 4.79
N LYS A 65 3.20 8.55 5.84
CA LYS A 65 3.40 9.69 6.75
C LYS A 65 4.02 10.88 6.03
N GLN A 66 4.97 10.66 5.14
CA GLN A 66 5.60 11.73 4.34
C GLN A 66 4.57 12.38 3.41
N VAL A 67 3.72 11.60 2.74
CA VAL A 67 2.64 12.15 1.91
C VAL A 67 1.74 13.08 2.73
N THR A 68 1.25 12.62 3.88
CA THR A 68 0.30 13.40 4.70
C THR A 68 0.93 14.59 5.43
N ARG A 69 2.22 14.53 5.80
CA ARG A 69 2.87 15.56 6.64
C ARG A 69 3.67 16.57 5.83
N THR A 70 4.28 16.14 4.73
CA THR A 70 5.21 16.98 3.95
C THR A 70 4.78 17.11 2.49
N GLY A 71 3.62 16.55 2.10
CA GLY A 71 3.12 16.64 0.73
C GLY A 71 3.96 15.84 -0.28
N ALA A 72 4.60 14.76 0.16
CA ALA A 72 5.32 13.86 -0.76
C ALA A 72 4.36 13.31 -1.85
N PRO A 73 4.84 13.05 -3.07
CA PRO A 73 4.00 12.55 -4.16
C PRO A 73 3.41 11.17 -3.84
N MET A 74 2.22 10.89 -4.35
CA MET A 74 1.56 9.59 -4.13
C MET A 74 2.00 8.50 -5.12
N ASP A 75 2.72 8.88 -6.19
CA ASP A 75 3.18 7.96 -7.24
C ASP A 75 3.88 6.73 -6.69
N PRO A 76 4.79 6.81 -5.70
CA PRO A 76 5.46 5.62 -5.19
C PRO A 76 4.52 4.62 -4.49
N LEU A 77 3.45 5.10 -3.83
CA LEU A 77 2.45 4.21 -3.24
C LEU A 77 1.60 3.52 -4.33
N ILE A 78 1.26 4.27 -5.39
CA ILE A 78 0.49 3.77 -6.53
C ILE A 78 1.30 2.72 -7.30
N GLU A 79 2.58 3.00 -7.55
CA GLU A 79 3.50 2.10 -8.25
C GLU A 79 3.66 0.78 -7.52
N VAL A 80 3.97 0.80 -6.21
CA VAL A 80 4.08 -0.41 -5.39
C VAL A 80 2.83 -1.26 -5.48
N ASN A 81 1.64 -0.65 -5.39
CA ASN A 81 0.38 -1.39 -5.53
C ASN A 81 0.21 -2.00 -6.93
N ARG A 82 0.60 -1.28 -7.99
CA ARG A 82 0.51 -1.79 -9.37
C ARG A 82 1.48 -2.95 -9.60
N THR A 83 2.72 -2.83 -9.16
CA THR A 83 3.74 -3.89 -9.27
C THR A 83 3.27 -5.18 -8.61
N ILE A 84 2.69 -5.08 -7.40
CA ILE A 84 2.16 -6.25 -6.70
C ILE A 84 0.98 -6.87 -7.46
N MET A 85 0.02 -6.06 -7.92
CA MET A 85 -1.11 -6.57 -8.71
C MET A 85 -0.65 -7.25 -10.01
N GLN A 86 0.35 -6.70 -10.69
CA GLN A 86 0.93 -7.29 -11.91
C GLN A 86 1.65 -8.60 -11.60
N GLY A 87 2.44 -8.65 -10.52
CA GLY A 87 3.11 -9.87 -10.08
C GLY A 87 2.13 -11.00 -9.74
N LEU A 88 0.99 -10.67 -9.16
CA LEU A 88 -0.08 -11.64 -8.87
C LEU A 88 -0.80 -12.12 -10.13
N GLN A 89 -0.98 -11.27 -11.14
CA GLN A 89 -1.60 -11.66 -12.42
C GLN A 89 -0.72 -12.58 -13.26
N GLY A 90 0.61 -12.41 -13.20
CA GLY A 90 1.55 -13.29 -13.88
C GLY A 90 1.79 -14.63 -13.16
N ALA A 91 1.39 -14.75 -11.90
CA ALA A 91 1.45 -15.98 -11.12
C ALA A 91 0.14 -16.79 -11.13
N ALA A 92 -0.92 -16.26 -11.76
CA ALA A 92 -2.25 -16.87 -11.87
C ALA A 92 -2.41 -17.68 -13.17
#